data_AF-A0A1I0GLJ8-F1
#
_entry.id   AF-A0A1I0GLJ8-F1
#
_cell.length_a   1.000
_cell.length_b   1.000
_cell.length_c   1.000
_cell.angle_alpha   90.00
_cell.angle_beta   90.00
_cell.angle_gamma   90.00
#
_symmetry.space_group_name_H-M   'P 1'
#
loop_
_entity.id
_entity.type
_entity.pdbx_description
1 polymer ?
#
loop_
_entity_poly.entity_id
_entity_poly.type
_entity_poly.pdbx_seq_one_letter_code
_entity_poly.pdbx_strand_id
1 'polypeptide(L)'
;MNKKCQVFTPENYVRELLDSVGYTEHLYGSKILENSCGDGNILVAVVQRYIDDCVANGLSRTRIKNGLARDIYGVEIDPEQFQKCIENLNKVLEKNNINKVEWKIFNDDYLRWNDVLQFQFIVGNPPYITYSELAKDEQKYVKKNFNTCVKGKFDYCYAFIEKSIKSLAQDGKMAYLIPSSIFKTVFGLNLRNFMKPYITVIKDYTQEKVFDNALVKSSIMVLDKQRQQGVLHYRDMTLEKEINIPVNQLTDKWFFTENLANGMHRFGDYFKVSHVVATLLNEAYVIKEEDYQETEQGFLCKGHNIERDMVRDTATPRSLRYQKNEKIIFPYMYDDGHLVRFEEGEFETNYPEAAAYLNDFRDDLDGRQSDSSAKWYEYGRSQALVGLDSDKLLISTVITEDVAVYRLTRECIPYAGMYIVRCEGNNEYTLEDAMRILESRDFRQYVLDVGIHISGSSLRITSKDVEEYKF
;
A
#
# COMPACT_ATOMS: atom_id res chain seq x y z
N MET A 1 16.37 -16.87 -1.61
CA MET A 1 15.49 -15.72 -1.94
C MET A 1 14.16 -16.22 -2.45
N ASN A 2 13.04 -15.54 -2.17
CA ASN A 2 11.73 -15.91 -2.70
C ASN A 2 11.71 -15.61 -4.22
N LYS A 3 11.69 -16.65 -5.07
CA LYS A 3 11.70 -16.50 -6.54
C LYS A 3 10.53 -15.66 -7.08
N LYS A 4 9.46 -15.46 -6.30
CA LYS A 4 8.30 -14.63 -6.68
C LYS A 4 8.59 -13.13 -6.77
N CYS A 5 9.72 -12.65 -6.25
CA CYS A 5 10.05 -11.22 -6.19
C CYS A 5 11.07 -10.76 -7.27
N GLN A 6 11.50 -11.67 -8.15
CA GLN A 6 12.40 -11.35 -9.25
C GLN A 6 11.58 -10.86 -10.45
N VAL A 7 11.45 -9.54 -10.59
CA VAL A 7 10.77 -8.89 -11.71
C VAL A 7 11.77 -8.03 -12.46
N PHE A 8 12.06 -8.41 -13.70
CA PHE A 8 12.99 -7.67 -14.55
C PHE A 8 12.31 -6.44 -15.16
N THR A 9 13.02 -5.31 -15.16
CA THR A 9 12.52 -4.05 -15.71
C THR A 9 12.46 -4.13 -17.24
N PRO A 10 11.29 -3.92 -17.88
CA PRO A 10 11.17 -3.93 -19.34
C PRO A 10 11.89 -2.74 -19.99
N GLU A 11 12.30 -2.89 -21.25
CA GLU A 11 13.19 -1.95 -21.94
C GLU A 11 12.65 -0.50 -22.01
N ASN A 12 11.34 -0.32 -22.23
CA ASN A 12 10.72 1.00 -22.25
C ASN A 12 10.87 1.72 -20.90
N TYR A 13 10.68 1.01 -19.79
CA TYR A 13 10.88 1.57 -18.44
C TYR A 13 12.36 1.86 -18.16
N VAL A 14 13.28 1.02 -18.64
CA VAL A 14 14.72 1.27 -18.52
C VAL A 14 15.10 2.59 -19.19
N ARG A 15 14.63 2.82 -20.43
CA ARG A 15 14.89 4.09 -21.13
C ARG A 15 14.32 5.27 -20.37
N GLU A 16 13.07 5.18 -19.95
CA GLU A 16 12.40 6.23 -19.17
C GLU A 16 13.13 6.55 -17.87
N LEU A 17 13.66 5.57 -17.13
CA LEU A 17 14.45 5.80 -15.91
C LEU A 17 15.71 6.63 -16.20
N LEU A 18 16.46 6.26 -17.23
CA LEU A 18 17.71 6.93 -17.60
C LEU A 18 17.45 8.33 -18.18
N ASP A 19 16.43 8.49 -19.02
CA ASP A 19 16.03 9.77 -19.59
C ASP A 19 15.54 10.73 -18.49
N SER A 20 14.82 10.21 -17.49
CA SER A 20 14.27 11.01 -16.39
C SER A 20 15.34 11.65 -15.51
N VAL A 21 16.52 11.03 -15.38
CA VAL A 21 17.66 11.64 -14.67
C VAL A 21 18.58 12.42 -15.61
N GLY A 22 18.33 12.42 -16.92
CA GLY A 22 19.18 13.09 -17.90
C GLY A 22 20.47 12.32 -18.22
N TYR A 23 20.52 11.00 -17.99
CA TYR A 23 21.68 10.16 -18.32
C TYR A 23 21.74 9.90 -19.84
N THR A 24 22.17 10.93 -20.58
CA THR A 24 22.07 11.02 -22.05
C THR A 24 23.39 11.43 -22.71
N GLU A 25 24.05 12.46 -22.20
CA GLU A 25 25.28 13.02 -22.78
C GLU A 25 26.31 13.40 -21.70
N HIS A 26 27.57 13.52 -22.09
CA HIS A 26 28.70 13.89 -21.22
C HIS A 26 28.85 12.96 -20.00
N LEU A 27 28.79 11.66 -20.25
CA LEU A 27 28.71 10.62 -19.23
C LEU A 27 30.07 10.24 -18.64
N TYR A 28 31.17 10.54 -19.35
CA TYR A 28 32.51 10.18 -18.89
C TYR A 28 32.90 10.86 -17.57
N GLY A 29 33.05 10.07 -16.50
CA GLY A 29 33.33 10.58 -15.15
C GLY A 29 32.12 10.64 -14.22
N SER A 30 30.92 10.46 -14.77
CA SER A 30 29.67 10.49 -14.01
C SER A 30 29.39 9.15 -13.37
N LYS A 31 29.43 9.08 -12.03
CA LYS A 31 29.19 7.83 -11.31
C LYS A 31 27.71 7.50 -11.25
N ILE A 32 27.37 6.26 -11.59
CA ILE A 32 26.01 5.74 -11.57
C ILE A 32 25.93 4.43 -10.79
N LEU A 33 24.85 4.26 -10.02
CA LEU A 33 24.57 3.06 -9.24
C LEU A 33 23.19 2.48 -9.60
N GLU A 34 23.15 1.16 -9.80
CA GLU A 34 21.94 0.34 -9.69
C GLU A 34 22.05 -0.60 -8.49
N ASN A 35 21.24 -0.40 -7.45
CA ASN A 35 21.45 -1.01 -6.14
C ASN A 35 20.65 -2.31 -5.86
N SER A 36 20.00 -2.82 -6.89
CA SER A 36 19.31 -4.12 -6.89
C SER A 36 19.24 -4.62 -8.34
N CYS A 37 20.42 -4.86 -8.92
CA CYS A 37 20.57 -4.88 -10.38
C CYS A 37 20.06 -6.14 -11.09
N GLY A 38 19.70 -7.19 -10.36
CA GLY A 38 19.21 -8.43 -10.94
C GLY A 38 20.20 -8.99 -11.98
N ASP A 39 19.71 -9.33 -13.16
CA ASP A 39 20.51 -9.77 -14.31
C ASP A 39 21.10 -8.63 -15.15
N GLY A 40 20.96 -7.39 -14.68
CA GLY A 40 21.59 -6.21 -15.25
C GLY A 40 20.83 -5.49 -16.35
N ASN A 41 19.52 -5.69 -16.52
CA ASN A 41 18.75 -5.02 -17.59
C ASN A 41 18.95 -3.50 -17.65
N ILE A 42 18.95 -2.79 -16.51
CA ILE A 42 19.21 -1.34 -16.49
C ILE A 42 20.70 -1.07 -16.72
N LEU A 43 21.60 -1.77 -16.02
CA LEU A 43 23.05 -1.64 -16.21
C LEU A 43 23.53 -1.87 -17.66
N VAL A 44 22.92 -2.80 -18.41
CA VAL A 44 23.23 -3.05 -19.82
C VAL A 44 22.95 -1.79 -20.66
N ALA A 45 21.81 -1.14 -20.43
CA ALA A 45 21.47 0.12 -21.10
C ALA A 45 22.38 1.27 -20.66
N VAL A 46 22.72 1.35 -19.37
CA VAL A 46 23.69 2.31 -18.83
C VAL A 46 25.04 2.19 -19.52
N VAL A 47 25.58 0.97 -19.62
CA VAL A 47 26.88 0.69 -20.25
C VAL A 47 26.84 1.02 -21.73
N GLN A 48 25.79 0.63 -22.46
CA GLN A 48 25.67 0.96 -23.88
C GLN A 48 25.60 2.47 -24.11
N ARG A 49 24.77 3.22 -23.37
CA ARG A 49 24.71 4.69 -23.46
C ARG A 49 26.04 5.36 -23.16
N TYR A 50 26.74 4.89 -22.12
CA TYR A 50 28.06 5.42 -21.75
C TYR A 50 29.08 5.21 -22.88
N ILE A 51 29.08 4.02 -23.51
CA ILE A 51 29.96 3.73 -24.65
C ILE A 51 29.62 4.65 -25.84
N ASP A 52 28.34 4.75 -26.19
CA ASP A 52 27.87 5.54 -27.33
C ASP A 52 28.23 7.02 -27.17
N ASP A 53 27.96 7.61 -26.00
CA ASP A 53 28.35 9.00 -25.68
C ASP A 53 29.86 9.19 -25.75
N CYS A 54 30.65 8.28 -25.17
CA CYS A 54 32.11 8.39 -25.22
C CYS A 54 32.66 8.28 -26.64
N VAL A 55 32.09 7.40 -27.47
CA VAL A 55 32.47 7.27 -28.89
C VAL A 55 32.12 8.54 -29.66
N ALA A 56 30.92 9.09 -29.45
CA ALA A 56 30.50 10.35 -30.06
C ALA A 56 31.43 11.52 -29.68
N ASN A 57 31.97 11.50 -28.46
CA ASN A 57 32.95 12.47 -27.97
C ASN A 57 34.41 12.13 -28.34
N GLY A 58 34.66 11.11 -29.17
CA GLY A 58 35.99 10.77 -29.69
C GLY A 58 36.94 10.12 -28.68
N LEU A 59 36.43 9.50 -27.61
CA LEU A 59 37.26 8.80 -26.64
C LEU A 59 37.77 7.47 -27.20
N SER A 60 39.03 7.14 -26.90
CA SER A 60 39.60 5.84 -27.25
C SER A 60 38.97 4.71 -26.43
N ARG A 61 38.91 3.51 -27.02
CA ARG A 61 38.41 2.29 -26.33
C ARG A 61 39.09 2.05 -24.97
N THR A 62 40.38 2.37 -24.85
CA THR A 62 41.11 2.28 -23.58
C THR A 62 40.56 3.26 -22.54
N ARG A 63 40.26 4.52 -22.94
CA ARG A 63 39.64 5.48 -22.03
C ARG A 63 38.24 5.02 -21.63
N ILE A 64 37.44 4.52 -22.58
CA ILE A 64 36.09 4.00 -22.31
C ILE A 64 36.14 2.85 -21.31
N LYS A 65 37.00 1.85 -21.52
CA LYS A 65 37.22 0.74 -20.58
C LYS A 65 37.51 1.25 -19.16
N ASN A 66 38.45 2.20 -19.04
CA ASN A 66 38.83 2.75 -17.74
C ASN A 66 37.71 3.57 -17.09
N GLY A 67 36.89 4.25 -17.90
CA GLY A 67 35.70 4.96 -17.46
C GLY A 67 34.64 3.99 -16.91
N LEU A 68 34.32 2.94 -17.67
CA LEU A 68 33.37 1.90 -17.24
C LEU A 68 33.77 1.26 -15.91
N ALA A 69 35.05 0.89 -15.74
CA ALA A 69 35.58 0.32 -14.49
C ALA A 69 35.49 1.31 -13.30
N ARG A 70 35.56 2.61 -13.58
CA ARG A 70 35.58 3.66 -12.56
C ARG A 70 34.17 4.07 -12.14
N ASP A 71 33.25 4.19 -13.08
CA ASP A 71 32.02 5.00 -12.96
C ASP A 71 30.74 4.17 -12.80
N ILE A 72 30.75 2.88 -13.21
CA ILE A 72 29.55 2.04 -13.21
C ILE A 72 29.54 1.11 -12.01
N TYR A 73 28.50 1.24 -11.17
CA TYR A 73 28.35 0.46 -9.95
C TYR A 73 27.04 -0.31 -9.93
N GLY A 74 27.07 -1.50 -9.33
CA GLY A 74 25.87 -2.28 -9.09
C GLY A 74 25.96 -3.12 -7.84
N VAL A 75 24.80 -3.40 -7.23
CA VAL A 75 24.71 -4.31 -6.08
C VAL A 75 23.57 -5.29 -6.34
N GLU A 76 23.85 -6.59 -6.16
CA GLU A 76 22.86 -7.64 -6.25
C GLU A 76 23.10 -8.67 -5.15
N ILE A 77 22.06 -8.98 -4.38
CA ILE A 77 22.17 -9.90 -3.24
C ILE A 77 22.15 -11.37 -3.70
N ASP A 78 21.53 -11.69 -4.85
CA ASP A 78 21.42 -13.04 -5.38
C ASP A 78 22.66 -13.41 -6.22
N PRO A 79 23.44 -14.43 -5.83
CA PRO A 79 24.67 -14.79 -6.54
C PRO A 79 24.45 -15.23 -8.00
N GLU A 80 23.30 -15.84 -8.31
CA GLU A 80 22.99 -16.31 -9.67
C GLU A 80 22.69 -15.12 -10.58
N GLN A 81 21.86 -14.17 -10.11
CA GLN A 81 21.54 -12.95 -10.85
C GLN A 81 22.77 -12.05 -11.02
N PHE A 82 23.57 -11.90 -9.97
CA PHE A 82 24.85 -11.22 -10.02
C PHE A 82 25.76 -11.76 -11.14
N GLN A 83 25.91 -13.08 -11.23
CA GLN A 83 26.74 -13.71 -12.26
C GLN A 83 26.18 -13.46 -13.67
N LYS A 84 24.87 -13.56 -13.85
CA LYS A 84 24.19 -13.23 -15.13
C LYS A 84 24.38 -11.77 -15.51
N CYS A 85 24.32 -10.84 -14.55
CA CYS A 85 24.60 -9.42 -14.78
C CYS A 85 25.99 -9.22 -15.37
N ILE A 86 27.03 -9.81 -14.76
CA ILE A 86 28.41 -9.72 -15.28
C ILE A 86 28.51 -10.28 -16.71
N GLU A 87 27.88 -11.43 -16.99
CA GLU A 87 27.86 -12.02 -18.32
C GLU A 87 27.18 -11.12 -19.36
N ASN A 88 26.03 -10.54 -19.01
CA ASN A 88 25.29 -9.64 -19.89
C ASN A 88 26.08 -8.35 -20.17
N LEU A 89 26.73 -7.77 -19.16
CA LEU A 89 27.62 -6.62 -19.34
C LEU A 89 28.81 -6.94 -20.25
N ASN A 90 29.41 -8.13 -20.10
CA ASN A 90 30.52 -8.55 -20.96
C ASN A 90 30.09 -8.72 -22.43
N LYS A 91 28.87 -9.20 -22.71
CA LYS A 91 28.33 -9.25 -24.08
C LYS A 91 28.24 -7.87 -24.72
N VAL A 92 27.91 -6.83 -23.93
CA VAL A 92 27.92 -5.43 -24.41
C VAL A 92 29.34 -5.00 -24.77
N LEU A 93 30.35 -5.35 -23.96
CA LEU A 93 31.75 -5.05 -24.27
C LEU A 93 32.20 -5.72 -25.58
N GLU A 94 31.88 -7.00 -25.76
CA GLU A 94 32.22 -7.77 -26.97
C GLU A 94 31.62 -7.14 -28.22
N LYS A 95 30.32 -6.80 -28.19
CA LYS A 95 29.62 -6.12 -29.30
C LYS A 95 30.29 -4.80 -29.69
N ASN A 96 30.87 -4.09 -28.73
CA ASN A 96 31.51 -2.79 -28.93
C ASN A 96 33.04 -2.89 -29.10
N ASN A 97 33.61 -4.10 -29.19
CA ASN A 97 35.05 -4.35 -29.30
C ASN A 97 35.88 -3.72 -28.15
N ILE A 98 35.35 -3.77 -26.92
CA ILE A 98 36.02 -3.26 -25.72
C ILE A 98 36.58 -4.44 -24.93
N ASN A 99 37.84 -4.33 -24.49
CA ASN A 99 38.47 -5.35 -23.66
C ASN A 99 37.76 -5.49 -22.31
N LYS A 100 37.90 -6.65 -21.68
CA LYS A 100 37.34 -6.96 -20.35
C LYS A 100 37.57 -5.81 -19.35
N VAL A 101 36.49 -5.41 -18.69
CA VAL A 101 36.42 -4.37 -17.66
C VAL A 101 36.48 -5.04 -16.28
N GLU A 102 37.15 -4.40 -15.33
CA GLU A 102 37.06 -4.73 -13.91
C GLU A 102 35.83 -4.03 -13.34
N TRP A 103 34.73 -4.78 -13.27
CA TRP A 103 33.44 -4.25 -12.88
C TRP A 103 33.35 -3.97 -11.39
N LYS A 104 32.72 -2.84 -11.02
CA LYS A 104 32.30 -2.54 -9.63
C LYS A 104 30.86 -2.97 -9.38
N ILE A 105 30.56 -4.20 -9.76
CA ILE A 105 29.31 -4.86 -9.37
C ILE A 105 29.63 -5.75 -8.18
N PHE A 106 28.82 -5.70 -7.15
CA PHE A 106 29.04 -6.40 -5.87
C PHE A 106 27.92 -7.39 -5.59
N ASN A 107 28.28 -8.63 -5.23
CA ASN A 107 27.33 -9.59 -4.70
C ASN A 107 27.16 -9.37 -3.19
N ASP A 108 26.33 -8.41 -2.80
CA ASP A 108 26.17 -7.98 -1.41
C ASP A 108 24.74 -7.49 -1.14
N ASP A 109 24.39 -7.29 0.13
CA ASP A 109 23.14 -6.67 0.53
C ASP A 109 23.28 -5.14 0.52
N TYR A 110 22.62 -4.48 -0.43
CA TYR A 110 22.67 -3.03 -0.55
C TYR A 110 22.31 -2.29 0.75
N LEU A 111 21.36 -2.75 1.57
CA LEU A 111 21.01 -2.04 2.80
C LEU A 111 22.13 -2.09 3.84
N ARG A 112 22.94 -3.15 3.83
CA ARG A 112 24.10 -3.35 4.71
C ARG A 112 25.43 -2.95 4.09
N TRP A 113 25.46 -2.74 2.76
CA TRP A 113 26.63 -2.37 2.00
C TRP A 113 27.12 -0.98 2.41
N ASN A 114 28.25 -0.92 3.11
CA ASN A 114 28.79 0.33 3.65
C ASN A 114 29.91 0.83 2.74
N ASP A 115 29.52 1.65 1.76
CA ASP A 115 30.45 2.44 0.98
C ASP A 115 30.20 3.93 1.24
N VAL A 116 31.28 4.71 1.34
CA VAL A 116 31.26 6.17 1.60
C VAL A 116 31.11 6.96 0.28
N LEU A 117 30.95 6.25 -0.84
CA LEU A 117 30.83 6.85 -2.15
C LEU A 117 29.49 7.59 -2.35
N GLN A 118 29.59 8.69 -3.10
CA GLN A 118 28.45 9.44 -3.61
C GLN A 118 28.33 9.29 -5.12
N PHE A 119 27.09 9.27 -5.61
CA PHE A 119 26.75 9.01 -7.01
C PHE A 119 26.03 10.21 -7.63
N GLN A 120 26.43 10.58 -8.86
CA GLN A 120 25.70 11.56 -9.67
C GLN A 120 24.35 11.02 -10.12
N PHE A 121 24.26 9.71 -10.35
CA PHE A 121 23.04 9.05 -10.78
C PHE A 121 22.74 7.80 -9.95
N ILE A 122 21.50 7.64 -9.51
CA ILE A 122 21.02 6.37 -8.95
C ILE A 122 19.72 6.00 -9.66
N VAL A 123 19.73 4.86 -10.35
CA VAL A 123 18.57 4.35 -11.09
C VAL A 123 18.29 2.92 -10.69
N GLY A 124 17.03 2.50 -10.67
CA GLY A 124 16.74 1.14 -10.27
C GLY A 124 15.27 0.81 -10.11
N ASN A 125 15.04 -0.47 -9.88
CA ASN A 125 13.76 -1.05 -9.52
C ASN A 125 13.93 -1.81 -8.20
N PRO A 126 13.81 -1.15 -7.04
CA PRO A 126 14.01 -1.78 -5.75
C PRO A 126 12.99 -2.91 -5.50
N PRO A 127 13.28 -3.87 -4.61
CA PRO A 127 12.41 -5.01 -4.36
C PRO A 127 11.04 -4.64 -3.76
N TYR A 128 9.95 -5.18 -4.32
CA TYR A 128 8.57 -4.95 -3.87
C TYR A 128 8.13 -6.03 -2.87
N ILE A 129 8.63 -5.91 -1.64
CA ILE A 129 8.34 -6.86 -0.56
C ILE A 129 7.60 -6.12 0.55
N THR A 130 6.44 -6.64 0.96
CA THR A 130 5.66 -6.07 2.05
C THR A 130 6.27 -6.42 3.42
N TYR A 131 5.98 -5.63 4.45
CA TYR A 131 6.45 -5.89 5.81
C TYR A 131 6.19 -7.33 6.30
N SER A 132 5.04 -7.91 5.93
CA SER A 132 4.61 -9.23 6.39
C SER A 132 5.41 -10.36 5.75
N GLU A 133 5.98 -10.13 4.56
CA GLU A 133 6.78 -11.08 3.81
C GLU A 133 8.26 -11.05 4.21
N LEU A 134 8.70 -9.98 4.88
CA LEU A 134 10.06 -9.86 5.39
C LEU A 134 10.32 -10.83 6.56
N ALA A 135 11.49 -11.46 6.54
CA ALA A 135 11.99 -12.23 7.67
C ALA A 135 12.09 -11.37 8.95
N LYS A 136 11.90 -11.99 10.12
CA LYS A 136 11.77 -11.25 11.40
C LYS A 136 13.03 -10.48 11.80
N ASP A 137 14.20 -11.01 11.47
CA ASP A 137 15.49 -10.36 11.61
C ASP A 137 15.61 -9.15 10.68
N GLU A 138 15.17 -9.27 9.42
CA GLU A 138 15.15 -8.15 8.48
C GLU A 138 14.20 -7.03 8.93
N GLN A 139 13.00 -7.38 9.41
CA GLN A 139 12.07 -6.41 10.01
C GLN A 139 12.72 -5.62 11.15
N LYS A 140 13.48 -6.31 12.03
CA LYS A 140 14.21 -5.67 13.15
C LYS A 140 15.34 -4.78 12.64
N TYR A 141 16.12 -5.25 11.67
CA TYR A 141 17.23 -4.51 11.09
C TYR A 141 16.73 -3.21 10.46
N VAL A 142 15.72 -3.28 9.59
CA VAL A 142 15.24 -2.09 8.87
C VAL A 142 14.61 -1.06 9.82
N LYS A 143 13.83 -1.51 10.82
CA LYS A 143 13.28 -0.64 11.87
C LYS A 143 14.35 0.08 12.69
N LYS A 144 15.48 -0.57 12.93
CA LYS A 144 16.58 -0.02 13.73
C LYS A 144 17.42 1.00 12.96
N ASN A 145 17.60 0.82 11.65
CA ASN A 145 18.60 1.54 10.87
C ASN A 145 18.03 2.62 9.92
N PHE A 146 16.72 2.63 9.66
CA PHE A 146 16.09 3.54 8.69
C PHE A 146 14.94 4.34 9.32
N ASN A 147 15.05 5.67 9.25
CA ASN A 147 14.08 6.60 9.84
C ASN A 147 12.70 6.52 9.17
N THR A 148 12.67 6.19 7.89
CA THR A 148 11.44 6.00 7.10
C THR A 148 10.70 4.71 7.48
N CYS A 149 11.33 3.80 8.22
CA CYS A 149 10.83 2.47 8.54
C CYS A 149 10.56 2.24 10.04
N VAL A 150 10.57 3.29 10.88
CA VAL A 150 10.45 3.11 12.34
C VAL A 150 9.05 2.68 12.81
N LYS A 151 7.99 2.97 12.05
CA LYS A 151 6.58 2.77 12.45
C LYS A 151 5.83 1.88 11.47
N GLY A 152 4.98 1.01 12.02
CA GLY A 152 3.97 0.28 11.25
C GLY A 152 4.50 -0.81 10.34
N LYS A 153 3.76 -1.06 9.24
CA LYS A 153 4.02 -2.10 8.23
C LYS A 153 4.42 -1.45 6.90
N PHE A 154 5.61 -0.86 6.87
CA PHE A 154 6.20 -0.23 5.67
C PHE A 154 6.61 -1.26 4.60
N ASP A 155 6.77 -0.84 3.36
CA ASP A 155 7.31 -1.71 2.29
C ASP A 155 8.84 -1.66 2.28
N TYR A 156 9.48 -2.77 1.92
CA TYR A 156 10.94 -2.92 2.01
C TYR A 156 11.72 -1.90 1.17
N CYS A 157 11.15 -1.48 0.04
CA CYS A 157 11.74 -0.47 -0.83
C CYS A 157 11.92 0.90 -0.16
N TYR A 158 11.28 1.18 0.98
CA TYR A 158 11.41 2.47 1.68
C TYR A 158 12.84 2.67 2.18
N ALA A 159 13.45 1.59 2.69
CA ALA A 159 14.85 1.60 3.13
C ALA A 159 15.82 1.82 1.96
N PHE A 160 15.52 1.24 0.79
CA PHE A 160 16.30 1.44 -0.44
C PHE A 160 16.25 2.90 -0.87
N ILE A 161 15.07 3.51 -0.86
CA ILE A 161 14.88 4.92 -1.23
C ILE A 161 15.64 5.83 -0.24
N GLU A 162 15.48 5.62 1.07
CA GLU A 162 16.17 6.41 2.09
C GLU A 162 17.70 6.31 1.93
N LYS A 163 18.23 5.09 1.77
CA LYS A 163 19.68 4.88 1.59
C LYS A 163 20.19 5.55 0.32
N SER A 164 19.45 5.43 -0.78
CA SER A 164 19.84 5.97 -2.08
C SER A 164 19.89 7.49 -2.09
N ILE A 165 18.89 8.15 -1.49
CA ILE A 165 18.92 9.61 -1.30
C ILE A 165 20.16 10.01 -0.49
N LYS A 166 20.53 9.27 0.56
CA LYS A 166 21.75 9.53 1.34
C LYS A 166 23.03 9.33 0.50
N SER A 167 23.05 8.35 -0.39
CA SER A 167 24.17 8.05 -1.29
C SER A 167 24.27 8.95 -2.53
N LEU A 168 23.31 9.83 -2.81
CA LEU A 168 23.44 10.79 -3.91
C LEU A 168 24.52 11.85 -3.61
N ALA A 169 25.26 12.26 -4.64
CA ALA A 169 26.10 13.46 -4.62
C ALA A 169 25.24 14.73 -4.51
N GLN A 170 25.85 15.87 -4.14
CA GLN A 170 25.10 17.13 -4.01
C GLN A 170 24.45 17.58 -5.32
N ASP A 171 25.05 17.25 -6.45
CA ASP A 171 24.55 17.44 -7.83
C ASP A 171 23.82 16.20 -8.39
N GLY A 172 23.52 15.23 -7.53
CA GLY A 172 23.01 13.94 -7.94
C GLY A 172 21.51 13.90 -8.17
N LYS A 173 21.10 13.05 -9.12
CA LYS A 173 19.72 12.75 -9.46
C LYS A 173 19.43 11.26 -9.32
N MET A 174 18.18 10.93 -9.05
CA MET A 174 17.73 9.55 -8.87
C MET A 174 16.39 9.34 -9.57
N ALA A 175 16.22 8.18 -10.22
CA ALA A 175 14.92 7.76 -10.72
C ALA A 175 14.66 6.30 -10.38
N TYR A 176 13.55 6.00 -9.71
CA TYR A 176 13.14 4.64 -9.35
C TYR A 176 11.78 4.27 -9.88
N LEU A 177 11.65 3.02 -10.33
CA LEU A 177 10.36 2.38 -10.51
C LEU A 177 9.88 1.87 -9.15
N ILE A 178 8.77 2.40 -8.63
CA ILE A 178 8.26 2.09 -7.28
C ILE A 178 6.75 1.81 -7.28
N PRO A 179 6.22 1.11 -6.26
CA PRO A 179 4.77 0.95 -6.09
C PRO A 179 4.09 2.31 -5.85
N SER A 180 3.04 2.62 -6.60
CA SER A 180 2.33 3.91 -6.51
C SER A 180 1.59 4.09 -5.18
N SER A 181 1.35 2.99 -4.45
CA SER A 181 0.75 3.01 -3.10
C SER A 181 1.55 3.88 -2.12
N ILE A 182 2.87 4.04 -2.34
CA ILE A 182 3.77 4.88 -1.52
C ILE A 182 3.24 6.30 -1.34
N PHE A 183 2.51 6.83 -2.31
CA PHE A 183 2.01 8.20 -2.25
C PHE A 183 0.82 8.38 -1.29
N LYS A 184 0.11 7.30 -0.94
CA LYS A 184 -1.19 7.37 -0.25
C LYS A 184 -1.29 6.51 1.01
N THR A 185 -0.41 5.51 1.21
CA THR A 185 -0.45 4.64 2.39
C THR A 185 -0.09 5.39 3.68
N VAL A 186 -0.72 5.02 4.80
CA VAL A 186 -0.43 5.62 6.12
C VAL A 186 1.02 5.38 6.58
N PHE A 187 1.60 4.22 6.25
CA PHE A 187 2.97 3.88 6.61
C PHE A 187 4.03 4.56 5.74
N GLY A 188 3.65 5.12 4.59
CA GLY A 188 4.55 5.89 3.73
C GLY A 188 4.80 7.34 4.19
N LEU A 189 4.15 7.81 5.26
CA LEU A 189 4.24 9.23 5.67
C LEU A 189 5.68 9.69 5.92
N ASN A 190 6.46 8.91 6.68
CA ASN A 190 7.85 9.27 6.98
C ASN A 190 8.70 9.30 5.71
N LEU A 191 8.50 8.35 4.80
CA LEU A 191 9.19 8.32 3.50
C LEU A 191 8.82 9.55 2.65
N ARG A 192 7.52 9.86 2.53
CA ARG A 192 7.05 11.03 1.81
C ARG A 192 7.65 12.32 2.36
N ASN A 193 7.69 12.49 3.68
CA ASN A 193 8.34 13.64 4.30
C ASN A 193 9.85 13.69 4.01
N PHE A 194 10.52 12.54 3.98
CA PHE A 194 11.95 12.46 3.68
C PHE A 194 12.27 12.79 2.22
N MET A 195 11.44 12.37 1.27
CA MET A 195 11.65 12.59 -0.17
C MET A 195 11.12 13.94 -0.68
N LYS A 196 10.16 14.54 0.03
CA LYS A 196 9.49 15.82 -0.32
C LYS A 196 10.43 16.96 -0.71
N PRO A 197 11.60 17.16 -0.07
CA PRO A 197 12.53 18.23 -0.47
C PRO A 197 13.11 18.01 -1.88
N TYR A 198 13.27 16.75 -2.29
CA TYR A 198 14.02 16.36 -3.49
C TYR A 198 13.14 15.97 -4.67
N ILE A 199 11.85 15.68 -4.44
CA ILE A 199 10.93 15.20 -5.50
C ILE A 199 10.71 16.24 -6.60
N THR A 200 10.97 15.85 -7.86
CA THR A 200 10.80 16.72 -9.03
C THR A 200 9.72 16.22 -9.97
N VAL A 201 9.71 14.92 -10.27
CA VAL A 201 8.80 14.32 -11.26
C VAL A 201 8.22 13.00 -10.75
N ILE A 202 6.94 12.77 -11.04
CA ILE A 202 6.31 11.45 -10.92
C ILE A 202 5.67 11.12 -12.27
N LYS A 203 6.11 10.03 -12.89
CA LYS A 203 5.50 9.44 -14.08
C LYS A 203 4.70 8.23 -13.64
N ASP A 204 3.39 8.30 -13.76
CA ASP A 204 2.46 7.32 -13.23
C ASP A 204 1.98 6.36 -14.31
N TYR A 205 2.13 5.07 -14.05
CA TYR A 205 1.70 3.98 -14.93
C TYR A 205 0.57 3.16 -14.28
N THR A 206 -0.15 3.74 -13.31
CA THR A 206 -1.26 3.07 -12.61
C THR A 206 -2.40 2.64 -13.52
N GLN A 207 -2.55 3.21 -14.71
CA GLN A 207 -3.55 2.76 -15.69
C GLN A 207 -3.00 1.69 -16.66
N GLU A 208 -1.67 1.54 -16.75
CA GLU A 208 -0.99 0.53 -17.56
C GLU A 208 -0.84 -0.81 -16.83
N LYS A 209 -0.71 -1.90 -17.60
CA LYS A 209 -0.14 -3.16 -17.11
C LYS A 209 1.37 -3.10 -17.37
N VAL A 210 2.10 -2.49 -16.43
CA VAL A 210 3.57 -2.28 -16.50
C VAL A 210 4.34 -3.60 -16.69
N PHE A 211 3.78 -4.70 -16.17
CA PHE A 211 4.35 -6.03 -16.30
C PHE A 211 3.25 -7.00 -16.74
N ASP A 212 3.54 -7.84 -17.73
CA ASP A 212 2.58 -8.84 -18.25
C ASP A 212 2.04 -9.80 -17.17
N ASN A 213 2.74 -9.93 -16.03
CA ASN A 213 2.39 -10.79 -14.91
C ASN A 213 2.39 -10.12 -13.51
N ALA A 214 2.75 -8.83 -13.37
CA ALA A 214 2.79 -8.20 -12.05
C ALA A 214 1.55 -7.33 -11.79
N LEU A 215 0.83 -7.67 -10.72
CA LEU A 215 -0.40 -7.00 -10.27
C LEU A 215 -0.16 -5.58 -9.71
N VAL A 216 1.10 -5.18 -9.48
CA VAL A 216 1.45 -3.96 -8.75
C VAL A 216 1.51 -2.76 -9.69
N LYS A 217 0.60 -1.81 -9.47
CA LYS A 217 0.64 -0.51 -10.12
C LYS A 217 1.87 0.27 -9.66
N SER A 218 2.62 0.78 -10.64
CA SER A 218 3.95 1.34 -10.43
C SER A 218 4.05 2.74 -11.03
N SER A 219 4.98 3.54 -10.50
CA SER A 219 5.31 4.87 -11.01
C SER A 219 6.82 5.03 -11.04
N ILE A 220 7.33 5.81 -11.99
CA ILE A 220 8.72 6.30 -11.93
C ILE A 220 8.74 7.58 -11.10
N MET A 221 9.50 7.55 -10.02
CA MET A 221 9.74 8.67 -9.13
C MET A 221 11.13 9.26 -9.40
N VAL A 222 11.21 10.57 -9.61
CA VAL A 222 12.46 11.29 -9.87
C VAL A 222 12.76 12.26 -8.74
N LEU A 223 13.98 12.18 -8.20
CA LEU A 223 14.52 13.05 -7.17
C LEU A 223 15.76 13.79 -7.68
N ASP A 224 15.91 15.04 -7.29
CA ASP A 224 17.06 15.89 -7.60
C ASP A 224 17.53 16.59 -6.31
N LYS A 225 18.81 16.40 -5.93
CA LYS A 225 19.37 17.04 -4.73
C LYS A 225 19.55 18.54 -4.86
N GLN A 226 19.66 19.07 -6.07
CA GLN A 226 19.76 20.51 -6.33
C GLN A 226 18.43 21.15 -6.67
N ARG A 227 17.32 20.45 -6.44
CA ARG A 227 15.99 20.98 -6.73
C ARG A 227 15.81 22.39 -6.14
N GLN A 228 15.54 23.35 -7.03
CA GLN A 228 15.28 24.75 -6.67
C GLN A 228 13.79 25.14 -6.78
N GLN A 229 13.03 24.39 -7.58
CA GLN A 229 11.62 24.72 -7.86
C GLN A 229 10.70 24.22 -6.74
N GLY A 230 9.63 24.97 -6.45
CA GLY A 230 8.61 24.60 -5.47
C GLY A 230 7.50 23.70 -6.03
N VAL A 231 7.63 23.19 -7.26
CA VAL A 231 6.62 22.42 -7.97
C VAL A 231 7.08 20.97 -8.17
N LEU A 232 6.12 20.05 -8.18
CA LEU A 232 6.23 18.66 -8.58
C LEU A 232 5.50 18.50 -9.91
N HIS A 233 6.18 17.94 -10.91
CA HIS A 233 5.59 17.60 -12.19
C HIS A 233 5.03 16.18 -12.13
N TYR A 234 3.71 16.03 -12.18
CA TYR A 234 3.05 14.75 -12.29
C TYR A 234 2.65 14.50 -13.74
N ARG A 235 2.87 13.28 -14.24
CA ARG A 235 2.45 12.84 -15.57
C ARG A 235 1.76 11.48 -15.47
N ASP A 236 0.49 11.42 -15.85
CA ASP A 236 -0.18 10.16 -16.16
C ASP A 236 0.30 9.71 -17.54
N MET A 237 1.03 8.59 -17.59
CA MET A 237 1.65 8.10 -18.81
C MET A 237 0.64 7.45 -19.77
N THR A 238 -0.52 7.02 -19.26
CA THR A 238 -1.54 6.34 -20.05
C THR A 238 -2.56 7.32 -20.62
N LEU A 239 -2.96 8.32 -19.84
CA LEU A 239 -3.88 9.37 -20.27
C LEU A 239 -3.16 10.57 -20.90
N GLU A 240 -1.83 10.56 -20.89
CA GLU A 240 -0.97 11.67 -21.33
C GLU A 240 -1.32 13.01 -20.65
N LYS A 241 -1.80 12.95 -19.40
CA LYS A 241 -2.18 14.12 -18.61
C LYS A 241 -0.99 14.58 -17.77
N GLU A 242 -0.71 15.88 -17.83
CA GLU A 242 0.33 16.51 -17.01
C GLU A 242 -0.28 17.49 -16.01
N ILE A 243 0.23 17.49 -14.78
CA ILE A 243 -0.23 18.37 -13.68
C ILE A 243 0.99 18.93 -12.96
N ASN A 244 0.97 20.24 -12.71
CA ASN A 244 1.98 20.92 -11.90
C ASN A 244 1.44 21.15 -10.49
N ILE A 245 2.02 20.45 -9.51
CA ILE A 245 1.54 20.47 -8.12
C ILE A 245 2.53 21.23 -7.25
N PRO A 246 2.13 22.35 -6.62
CA PRO A 246 2.95 23.00 -5.61
C PRO A 246 3.29 22.02 -4.47
N VAL A 247 4.56 21.84 -4.15
CA VAL A 247 4.99 20.86 -3.14
C VAL A 247 4.50 21.21 -1.74
N ASN A 248 4.16 22.46 -1.46
CA ASN A 248 3.51 22.84 -0.20
C ASN A 248 2.07 22.29 -0.07
N GLN A 249 1.38 21.96 -1.18
CA GLN A 249 0.07 21.31 -1.17
C GLN A 249 0.14 19.80 -0.91
N LEU A 250 1.33 19.19 -1.02
CA LEU A 250 1.52 17.80 -0.64
C LEU A 250 1.42 17.65 0.88
N THR A 251 0.33 17.07 1.36
CA THR A 251 0.06 16.86 2.79
C THR A 251 0.55 15.47 3.23
N ASP A 252 -0.14 14.85 4.19
CA ASP A 252 0.15 13.50 4.65
C ASP A 252 0.00 12.46 3.54
N LYS A 253 -1.00 12.63 2.66
CA LYS A 253 -1.21 11.82 1.44
C LYS A 253 -1.01 12.70 0.23
N TRP A 254 -0.43 12.13 -0.83
CA TRP A 254 -0.19 12.84 -2.07
C TRP A 254 -1.22 12.39 -3.10
N PHE A 255 -1.99 13.36 -3.56
CA PHE A 255 -3.04 13.19 -4.55
C PHE A 255 -2.63 13.97 -5.80
N PHE A 256 -2.85 13.37 -6.96
CA PHE A 256 -2.39 13.91 -8.23
C PHE A 256 -3.57 14.37 -9.09
N THR A 257 -4.26 15.40 -8.60
CA THR A 257 -5.46 15.96 -9.21
C THR A 257 -5.53 17.46 -8.91
N GLU A 258 -6.22 18.19 -9.77
CA GLU A 258 -6.42 19.64 -9.62
C GLU A 258 -7.65 19.97 -8.76
N ASN A 259 -8.53 18.99 -8.49
CA ASN A 259 -9.92 19.23 -8.05
C ASN A 259 -10.33 18.48 -6.76
N LEU A 260 -9.47 18.35 -5.74
CA LEU A 260 -9.81 17.56 -4.55
C LEU A 260 -10.97 18.11 -3.69
N ALA A 261 -11.33 19.38 -3.82
CA ALA A 261 -12.24 20.02 -2.88
C ALA A 261 -12.96 21.23 -3.48
N ASN A 262 -14.17 21.00 -3.99
CA ASN A 262 -15.07 22.08 -4.43
C ASN A 262 -16.27 22.31 -3.49
N GLY A 263 -16.48 21.42 -2.51
CA GLY A 263 -17.55 21.54 -1.52
C GLY A 263 -17.20 22.41 -0.31
N MET A 264 -18.21 23.03 0.29
CA MET A 264 -18.07 23.83 1.52
C MET A 264 -18.18 22.96 2.78
N HIS A 265 -18.78 21.77 2.66
CA HIS A 265 -19.13 20.91 3.78
C HIS A 265 -18.27 19.65 3.77
N ARG A 266 -17.50 19.42 4.85
CA ARG A 266 -16.73 18.18 5.01
C ARG A 266 -17.65 17.09 5.56
N PHE A 267 -17.67 15.91 4.92
CA PHE A 267 -18.54 14.80 5.28
C PHE A 267 -18.40 14.38 6.75
N GLY A 268 -17.16 14.34 7.23
CA GLY A 268 -16.79 14.02 8.61
C GLY A 268 -17.29 15.01 9.68
N ASP A 269 -17.77 16.19 9.28
CA ASP A 269 -18.35 17.16 10.21
C ASP A 269 -19.80 16.79 10.57
N TYR A 270 -20.45 15.97 9.73
CA TYR A 270 -21.86 15.57 9.86
C TYR A 270 -22.04 14.07 10.13
N PHE A 271 -21.11 13.26 9.64
CA PHE A 271 -21.17 11.80 9.73
C PHE A 271 -19.84 11.23 10.19
N LYS A 272 -19.90 10.29 11.13
CA LYS A 272 -18.75 9.52 11.58
C LYS A 272 -18.64 8.27 10.71
N VAL A 273 -17.46 8.03 10.13
CA VAL A 273 -17.19 6.82 9.35
C VAL A 273 -16.24 5.92 10.13
N SER A 274 -16.65 4.69 10.36
CA SER A 274 -15.89 3.76 11.20
C SER A 274 -15.75 2.41 10.54
N HIS A 275 -14.63 1.74 10.81
CA HIS A 275 -14.51 0.33 10.47
C HIS A 275 -15.48 -0.49 11.32
N VAL A 276 -16.05 -1.50 10.68
CA VAL A 276 -16.97 -2.48 11.26
C VAL A 276 -16.30 -3.41 12.28
N VAL A 277 -17.06 -4.29 12.94
CA VAL A 277 -16.48 -5.20 13.95
C VAL A 277 -15.44 -6.13 13.33
N ALA A 278 -14.42 -6.46 14.13
CA ALA A 278 -13.40 -7.44 13.75
C ALA A 278 -13.40 -8.59 14.76
N THR A 279 -14.10 -9.66 14.40
CA THR A 279 -14.19 -10.90 15.21
C THR A 279 -12.83 -11.58 15.37
N LEU A 280 -11.95 -11.41 14.36
CA LEU A 280 -10.69 -12.13 14.16
C LEU A 280 -10.82 -13.66 14.03
N LEU A 281 -12.05 -14.19 13.93
CA LEU A 281 -12.33 -15.60 13.64
C LEU A 281 -13.77 -15.74 13.08
N ASN A 282 -14.02 -15.26 11.86
CA ASN A 282 -15.39 -15.23 11.30
C ASN A 282 -16.07 -16.62 11.30
N GLU A 283 -15.31 -17.70 11.15
CA GLU A 283 -15.86 -19.07 11.16
C GLU A 283 -16.53 -19.47 12.48
N ALA A 284 -16.14 -18.84 13.58
CA ALA A 284 -16.74 -19.07 14.90
C ALA A 284 -17.91 -18.12 15.21
N TYR A 285 -18.06 -17.00 14.49
CA TYR A 285 -19.06 -15.99 14.85
C TYR A 285 -20.12 -15.78 13.78
N VAL A 286 -19.81 -15.97 12.50
CA VAL A 286 -20.74 -15.73 11.39
C VAL A 286 -21.39 -17.06 11.01
N ILE A 287 -22.71 -17.10 11.11
CA ILE A 287 -23.54 -18.26 10.80
C ILE A 287 -24.30 -17.98 9.50
N LYS A 288 -24.09 -18.79 8.47
CA LYS A 288 -24.75 -18.61 7.18
C LYS A 288 -26.16 -19.18 7.21
N GLU A 289 -27.04 -18.68 6.35
CA GLU A 289 -28.43 -19.14 6.22
C GLU A 289 -28.56 -20.66 6.05
N GLU A 290 -27.63 -21.30 5.34
CA GLU A 290 -27.60 -22.76 5.18
C GLU A 290 -27.16 -23.55 6.42
N ASP A 291 -26.52 -22.89 7.39
CA ASP A 291 -25.84 -23.51 8.54
C ASP A 291 -26.68 -23.46 9.84
N TYR A 292 -27.88 -22.86 9.82
CA TYR A 292 -28.76 -22.81 10.99
C TYR A 292 -30.22 -23.13 10.70
N GLN A 293 -30.93 -23.53 11.76
CA GLN A 293 -32.39 -23.59 11.79
C GLN A 293 -32.90 -22.72 12.93
N GLU A 294 -33.83 -21.82 12.63
CA GLU A 294 -34.46 -21.00 13.66
C GLU A 294 -35.42 -21.86 14.49
N THR A 295 -35.30 -21.76 15.81
CA THR A 295 -36.13 -22.46 16.79
C THR A 295 -36.89 -21.46 17.65
N GLU A 296 -37.86 -21.92 18.45
CA GLU A 296 -38.56 -21.05 19.40
C GLU A 296 -37.60 -20.40 20.42
N GLN A 297 -36.53 -21.11 20.80
CA GLN A 297 -35.59 -20.69 21.85
C GLN A 297 -34.36 -19.97 21.29
N GLY A 298 -34.10 -20.05 19.98
CA GLY A 298 -32.88 -19.49 19.38
C GLY A 298 -32.56 -19.99 17.99
N PHE A 299 -31.29 -20.35 17.77
CA PHE A 299 -30.78 -20.78 16.47
C PHE A 299 -29.96 -22.07 16.63
N LEU A 300 -30.49 -23.19 16.09
CA LEU A 300 -29.78 -24.46 16.08
C LEU A 300 -28.67 -24.43 15.03
N CYS A 301 -27.41 -24.46 15.47
CA CYS A 301 -26.23 -24.48 14.61
C CYS A 301 -25.18 -25.45 15.16
N LYS A 302 -24.66 -26.35 14.30
CA LYS A 302 -23.64 -27.36 14.67
C LYS A 302 -23.96 -28.18 15.93
N GLY A 303 -25.25 -28.40 16.22
CA GLY A 303 -25.70 -29.18 17.38
C GLY A 303 -25.97 -28.39 18.66
N HIS A 304 -25.72 -27.07 18.66
CA HIS A 304 -26.01 -26.17 19.78
C HIS A 304 -27.20 -25.28 19.44
N ASN A 305 -28.13 -25.09 20.38
CA ASN A 305 -29.28 -24.20 20.19
C ASN A 305 -28.98 -22.82 20.79
N ILE A 306 -28.20 -22.03 20.05
CA ILE A 306 -27.65 -20.74 20.49
C ILE A 306 -28.79 -19.80 20.86
N GLU A 307 -28.72 -19.20 22.04
CA GLU A 307 -29.74 -18.32 22.59
C GLU A 307 -29.97 -17.11 21.67
N ARG A 308 -31.25 -16.80 21.40
CA ARG A 308 -31.67 -15.71 20.50
C ARG A 308 -31.02 -14.37 20.86
N ASP A 309 -30.90 -14.09 22.16
CA ASP A 309 -30.33 -12.83 22.66
C ASP A 309 -28.86 -12.65 22.28
N MET A 310 -28.12 -13.73 22.02
CA MET A 310 -26.72 -13.71 21.59
C MET A 310 -26.54 -13.72 20.07
N VAL A 311 -27.63 -13.70 19.29
CA VAL A 311 -27.57 -13.70 17.83
C VAL A 311 -28.15 -12.40 17.29
N ARG A 312 -27.45 -11.81 16.31
CA ARG A 312 -27.90 -10.60 15.60
C ARG A 312 -27.90 -10.83 14.10
N ASP A 313 -28.68 -10.02 13.40
CA ASP A 313 -28.54 -9.89 11.96
C ASP A 313 -27.16 -9.33 11.62
N THR A 314 -26.58 -9.81 10.52
CA THR A 314 -25.31 -9.28 10.04
C THR A 314 -25.31 -9.03 8.54
N ALA A 315 -24.41 -8.14 8.12
CA ALA A 315 -24.28 -7.76 6.73
C ALA A 315 -22.84 -7.41 6.38
N THR A 316 -22.52 -7.64 5.11
CA THR A 316 -21.35 -7.11 4.43
C THR A 316 -21.82 -6.51 3.09
N PRO A 317 -21.07 -5.58 2.48
CA PRO A 317 -21.38 -5.13 1.12
C PRO A 317 -21.51 -6.30 0.13
N ARG A 318 -20.73 -7.37 0.35
CA ARG A 318 -20.78 -8.57 -0.47
C ARG A 318 -22.06 -9.38 -0.23
N SER A 319 -22.44 -9.64 1.01
CA SER A 319 -23.64 -10.44 1.31
C SER A 319 -24.89 -9.72 0.80
N LEU A 320 -24.99 -8.40 0.99
CA LEU A 320 -26.10 -7.60 0.48
C LEU A 320 -26.16 -7.56 -1.05
N ARG A 321 -25.01 -7.40 -1.74
CA ARG A 321 -24.96 -7.46 -3.20
C ARG A 321 -25.47 -8.78 -3.76
N TYR A 322 -25.20 -9.89 -3.08
CA TYR A 322 -25.63 -11.23 -3.49
C TYR A 322 -26.90 -11.70 -2.78
N GLN A 323 -27.58 -10.81 -2.04
CA GLN A 323 -28.81 -11.11 -1.30
C GLN A 323 -28.69 -12.36 -0.40
N LYS A 324 -27.56 -12.48 0.28
CA LYS A 324 -27.30 -13.55 1.25
C LYS A 324 -27.66 -13.09 2.66
N ASN A 325 -28.46 -13.90 3.35
CA ASN A 325 -28.75 -13.68 4.76
C ASN A 325 -27.69 -14.39 5.62
N GLU A 326 -27.20 -13.69 6.64
CA GLU A 326 -26.23 -14.20 7.59
C GLU A 326 -26.62 -13.72 8.98
N LYS A 327 -26.29 -14.53 9.99
CA LYS A 327 -26.39 -14.17 11.40
C LYS A 327 -24.99 -14.06 12.00
N ILE A 328 -24.87 -13.33 13.11
CA ILE A 328 -23.62 -13.26 13.86
C ILE A 328 -23.88 -13.48 15.35
N ILE A 329 -23.04 -14.29 15.98
CA ILE A 329 -23.00 -14.41 17.43
C ILE A 329 -22.38 -13.13 17.98
N PHE A 330 -23.15 -12.42 18.80
CA PHE A 330 -22.81 -11.14 19.40
C PHE A 330 -22.79 -11.28 20.92
N PRO A 331 -21.62 -11.62 21.51
CA PRO A 331 -21.49 -11.92 22.94
C PRO A 331 -21.40 -10.65 23.79
N TYR A 332 -22.33 -9.72 23.55
CA TYR A 332 -22.44 -8.44 24.22
C TYR A 332 -23.90 -8.03 24.29
N MET A 333 -24.21 -7.10 25.19
CA MET A 333 -25.52 -6.45 25.25
C MET A 333 -25.38 -4.95 25.03
N TYR A 334 -26.47 -4.30 24.62
CA TYR A 334 -26.58 -2.85 24.67
C TYR A 334 -27.64 -2.48 25.71
N ASP A 335 -27.30 -1.53 26.58
CA ASP A 335 -28.23 -0.91 27.53
C ASP A 335 -28.22 0.60 27.30
N ASP A 336 -29.37 1.15 26.92
CA ASP A 336 -29.54 2.56 26.51
C ASP A 336 -28.44 3.07 25.57
N GLY A 337 -28.09 2.30 24.52
CA GLY A 337 -27.04 2.66 23.56
C GLY A 337 -25.61 2.37 24.01
N HIS A 338 -25.40 1.94 25.26
CA HIS A 338 -24.08 1.66 25.81
C HIS A 338 -23.75 0.18 25.75
N LEU A 339 -22.54 -0.16 25.31
CA LEU A 339 -22.06 -1.54 25.27
C LEU A 339 -21.88 -2.08 26.69
N VAL A 340 -22.60 -3.15 27.01
CA VAL A 340 -22.47 -3.91 28.26
C VAL A 340 -21.71 -5.20 27.97
N ARG A 341 -20.60 -5.40 28.71
CA ARG A 341 -19.80 -6.62 28.67
C ARG A 341 -20.16 -7.45 29.89
N PHE A 342 -20.23 -8.77 29.70
CA PHE A 342 -20.49 -9.69 30.80
C PHE A 342 -19.36 -9.68 31.81
N GLU A 343 -19.66 -9.95 33.07
CA GLU A 343 -18.68 -10.21 34.13
C GLU A 343 -18.10 -11.64 34.02
N GLU A 344 -17.15 -12.00 34.89
CA GLU A 344 -16.53 -13.33 34.87
C GLU A 344 -17.57 -14.43 35.17
N GLY A 345 -17.68 -15.43 34.28
CA GLY A 345 -18.61 -16.56 34.40
C GLY A 345 -20.08 -16.23 34.07
N GLU A 346 -20.43 -14.96 33.87
CA GLU A 346 -21.79 -14.53 33.59
C GLU A 346 -22.28 -15.01 32.21
N PHE A 347 -21.43 -14.90 31.18
CA PHE A 347 -21.77 -15.35 29.82
C PHE A 347 -22.04 -16.86 29.78
N GLU A 348 -21.17 -17.65 30.42
CA GLU A 348 -21.30 -19.10 30.48
C GLU A 348 -22.52 -19.56 31.30
N THR A 349 -22.93 -18.78 32.31
CA THR A 349 -24.09 -19.08 33.16
C THR A 349 -25.41 -18.71 32.47
N ASN A 350 -25.46 -17.54 31.84
CA ASN A 350 -26.69 -16.99 31.27
C ASN A 350 -26.93 -17.47 29.83
N TYR A 351 -25.86 -17.79 29.10
CA TYR A 351 -25.90 -18.21 27.69
C TYR A 351 -25.06 -19.49 27.47
N PRO A 352 -25.42 -20.61 28.14
CA PRO A 352 -24.63 -21.84 28.11
C PRO A 352 -24.49 -22.45 26.71
N GLU A 353 -25.48 -22.31 25.82
CA GLU A 353 -25.42 -22.89 24.46
C GLU A 353 -24.51 -22.06 23.55
N ALA A 354 -24.58 -20.72 23.62
CA ALA A 354 -23.64 -19.84 22.92
C ALA A 354 -22.19 -20.07 23.41
N ALA A 355 -22.01 -20.23 24.72
CA ALA A 355 -20.71 -20.54 25.30
C ALA A 355 -20.19 -21.91 24.85
N ALA A 356 -21.03 -22.95 24.85
CA ALA A 356 -20.67 -24.28 24.37
C ALA A 356 -20.28 -24.26 22.89
N TYR A 357 -21.08 -23.59 22.04
CA TYR A 357 -20.78 -23.43 20.62
C TYR A 357 -19.42 -22.75 20.38
N LEU A 358 -19.16 -21.62 21.05
CA LEU A 358 -17.87 -20.92 20.88
C LEU A 358 -16.71 -21.74 21.44
N ASN A 359 -16.94 -22.56 22.47
CA ASN A 359 -15.93 -23.42 23.03
C ASN A 359 -15.48 -24.54 22.07
N ASP A 360 -16.30 -24.93 21.07
CA ASP A 360 -15.86 -25.83 20.00
C ASP A 360 -14.72 -25.21 19.14
N PHE A 361 -14.57 -23.89 19.18
CA PHE A 361 -13.50 -23.14 18.50
C PHE A 361 -12.41 -22.65 19.47
N ARG A 362 -12.34 -23.21 20.68
CA ARG A 362 -11.52 -22.65 21.77
C ARG A 362 -10.06 -22.45 21.40
N ASP A 363 -9.43 -23.47 20.81
CA ASP A 363 -8.02 -23.43 20.44
C ASP A 363 -7.72 -22.32 19.43
N ASP A 364 -8.61 -22.11 18.46
CA ASP A 364 -8.49 -21.03 17.45
C ASP A 364 -8.75 -19.65 18.05
N LEU A 365 -9.71 -19.55 18.97
CA LEU A 365 -10.04 -18.31 19.70
C LEU A 365 -8.94 -17.86 20.67
N ASP A 366 -8.20 -18.80 21.25
CA ASP A 366 -7.05 -18.50 22.10
C ASP A 366 -5.79 -18.19 21.25
N GLY A 367 -5.70 -18.71 20.03
CA GLY A 367 -4.57 -18.50 19.11
C GLY A 367 -4.57 -17.18 18.33
N ARG A 368 -5.68 -16.45 18.28
CA ARG A 368 -5.81 -15.18 17.54
C ARG A 368 -5.12 -14.00 18.23
N GLN A 369 -4.77 -12.98 17.45
CA GLN A 369 -4.14 -11.74 17.95
C GLN A 369 -5.17 -10.73 18.47
N SER A 370 -5.93 -11.14 19.49
CA SER A 370 -6.95 -10.33 20.17
C SER A 370 -6.34 -9.23 21.04
N ASP A 371 -7.15 -8.23 21.39
CA ASP A 371 -6.83 -7.27 22.44
C ASP A 371 -6.65 -7.99 23.78
N SER A 372 -5.66 -7.60 24.59
CA SER A 372 -5.36 -8.25 25.88
C SER A 372 -6.50 -8.16 26.91
N SER A 373 -7.45 -7.24 26.69
CA SER A 373 -8.65 -7.04 27.50
C SER A 373 -9.89 -7.74 26.92
N ALA A 374 -9.74 -8.53 25.86
CA ALA A 374 -10.83 -9.34 25.31
C ALA A 374 -10.87 -10.68 26.04
N LYS A 375 -12.06 -11.09 26.48
CA LYS A 375 -12.33 -12.43 26.97
C LYS A 375 -12.29 -13.42 25.82
N TRP A 376 -12.09 -14.70 26.13
CA TRP A 376 -11.90 -15.75 25.14
C TRP A 376 -13.06 -15.85 24.13
N TYR A 377 -14.30 -15.60 24.57
CA TYR A 377 -15.51 -15.62 23.73
C TYR A 377 -15.80 -14.32 23.00
N GLU A 378 -15.18 -13.19 23.39
CA GLU A 378 -15.47 -11.87 22.81
C GLU A 378 -14.83 -11.69 21.43
N TYR A 379 -15.25 -10.69 20.66
CA TYR A 379 -14.54 -10.31 19.44
C TYR A 379 -13.11 -9.89 19.73
N GLY A 380 -12.19 -10.21 18.82
CA GLY A 380 -10.78 -9.91 19.01
C GLY A 380 -10.44 -8.41 19.07
N ARG A 381 -11.37 -7.53 18.69
CA ARG A 381 -11.22 -6.07 18.66
C ARG A 381 -12.51 -5.38 19.12
N SER A 382 -12.38 -4.41 20.01
CA SER A 382 -13.53 -3.73 20.65
C SER A 382 -13.86 -2.35 20.08
N GLN A 383 -13.00 -1.78 19.23
CA GLN A 383 -13.04 -0.36 18.83
C GLN A 383 -14.33 0.03 18.08
N ALA A 384 -14.92 -0.91 17.34
CA ALA A 384 -16.12 -0.67 16.55
C ALA A 384 -17.42 -0.74 17.37
N LEU A 385 -17.40 -1.39 18.54
CA LEU A 385 -18.61 -1.82 19.26
C LEU A 385 -19.42 -0.64 19.85
N VAL A 386 -18.78 0.44 20.27
CA VAL A 386 -19.45 1.55 20.97
C VAL A 386 -20.42 2.34 20.07
N GLY A 387 -20.17 2.41 18.76
CA GLY A 387 -20.95 3.23 17.83
C GLY A 387 -22.01 2.50 17.03
N LEU A 388 -22.22 1.21 17.27
CA LEU A 388 -23.04 0.36 16.41
C LEU A 388 -24.52 0.32 16.77
N ASP A 389 -24.93 0.71 17.98
CA ASP A 389 -26.33 0.63 18.40
C ASP A 389 -27.18 1.83 17.89
N SER A 390 -27.21 2.02 16.58
CA SER A 390 -27.97 3.09 15.89
C SER A 390 -28.30 2.71 14.45
N ASP A 391 -29.28 3.35 13.82
CA ASP A 391 -29.44 3.23 12.36
C ASP A 391 -28.16 3.70 11.66
N LYS A 392 -27.71 2.94 10.66
CA LYS A 392 -26.40 3.17 10.03
C LYS A 392 -26.42 2.86 8.54
N LEU A 393 -25.45 3.41 7.81
CA LEU A 393 -25.15 2.99 6.44
C LEU A 393 -23.93 2.07 6.42
N LEU A 394 -23.80 1.25 5.39
CA LEU A 394 -22.68 0.36 5.14
C LEU A 394 -22.16 0.58 3.72
N ILE A 395 -20.84 0.77 3.61
CA ILE A 395 -20.14 0.84 2.32
C ILE A 395 -18.93 -0.09 2.31
N SER A 396 -18.46 -0.43 1.11
CA SER A 396 -17.23 -1.21 0.94
C SER A 396 -15.98 -0.35 1.14
N THR A 397 -14.93 -0.95 1.69
CA THR A 397 -13.57 -0.36 1.69
C THR A 397 -12.90 -0.44 0.32
N VAL A 398 -13.44 -1.26 -0.59
CA VAL A 398 -12.96 -1.46 -1.95
C VAL A 398 -14.07 -1.13 -2.94
N ILE A 399 -13.85 -0.12 -3.78
CA ILE A 399 -14.78 0.37 -4.78
C ILE A 399 -14.25 0.02 -6.17
N THR A 400 -15.06 -0.65 -6.98
CA THR A 400 -14.70 -1.04 -8.36
C THR A 400 -15.45 -0.21 -9.39
N GLU A 401 -16.77 -0.13 -9.26
CA GLU A 401 -17.67 0.65 -10.10
C GLU A 401 -18.26 1.78 -9.24
N ASP A 402 -19.57 1.96 -9.22
CA ASP A 402 -20.23 2.92 -8.36
C ASP A 402 -20.17 2.52 -6.89
N VAL A 403 -20.27 3.52 -6.01
CA VAL A 403 -20.29 3.32 -4.57
C VAL A 403 -21.68 2.82 -4.17
N ALA A 404 -21.79 1.52 -3.87
CA ALA A 404 -23.02 0.98 -3.31
C ALA A 404 -23.11 1.30 -1.82
N VAL A 405 -24.20 1.96 -1.42
CA VAL A 405 -24.50 2.32 -0.04
C VAL A 405 -25.71 1.54 0.44
N TYR A 406 -25.56 0.86 1.57
CA TYR A 406 -26.63 0.03 2.11
C TYR A 406 -27.12 0.55 3.45
N ARG A 407 -28.43 0.61 3.65
CA ARG A 407 -29.01 0.94 4.94
C ARG A 407 -29.10 -0.30 5.82
N LEU A 408 -28.64 -0.17 7.06
CA LEU A 408 -28.75 -1.19 8.09
C LEU A 408 -29.56 -0.66 9.27
N THR A 409 -30.30 -1.57 9.89
CA THR A 409 -31.04 -1.29 11.13
C THR A 409 -30.09 -1.14 12.32
N ARG A 410 -30.61 -0.53 13.39
CA ARG A 410 -29.97 -0.45 14.71
C ARG A 410 -29.32 -1.77 15.16
N GLU A 411 -30.04 -2.88 15.08
CA GLU A 411 -29.61 -4.19 15.61
C GLU A 411 -28.61 -4.94 14.73
N CYS A 412 -28.45 -4.55 13.45
CA CYS A 412 -27.58 -5.26 12.52
C CYS A 412 -26.10 -4.96 12.81
N ILE A 413 -25.29 -6.01 12.97
CA ILE A 413 -23.86 -5.90 13.30
C ILE A 413 -23.01 -6.25 12.07
N PRO A 414 -22.55 -5.30 11.26
CA PRO A 414 -21.72 -5.61 10.09
C PRO A 414 -20.30 -6.03 10.50
N TYR A 415 -19.68 -6.94 9.73
CA TYR A 415 -18.32 -7.45 9.99
C TYR A 415 -17.33 -7.29 8.81
N ALA A 416 -17.76 -6.72 7.68
CA ALA A 416 -16.86 -6.25 6.62
C ALA A 416 -17.34 -4.94 6.01
N GLY A 417 -16.42 -4.02 5.69
CA GLY A 417 -16.72 -2.69 5.14
C GLY A 417 -16.45 -1.55 6.12
N MET A 418 -17.14 -0.43 5.93
CA MET A 418 -17.19 0.72 6.83
C MET A 418 -18.65 1.07 7.10
N TYR A 419 -18.97 1.36 8.35
CA TYR A 419 -20.29 1.85 8.72
C TYR A 419 -20.26 3.36 8.94
N ILE A 420 -21.41 3.99 8.72
CA ILE A 420 -21.58 5.44 8.80
C ILE A 420 -22.77 5.74 9.68
N VAL A 421 -22.56 6.60 10.68
CA VAL A 421 -23.59 7.08 11.60
C VAL A 421 -23.57 8.61 11.62
N ARG A 422 -24.68 9.23 12.00
CA ARG A 422 -24.73 10.68 12.20
C ARG A 422 -23.90 11.06 13.42
N CYS A 423 -23.17 12.17 13.33
CA CYS A 423 -22.51 12.76 14.48
C CYS A 423 -23.56 13.29 15.48
N GLU A 424 -23.21 13.26 16.77
CA GLU A 424 -24.01 13.92 17.81
C GLU A 424 -24.13 15.41 17.49
N GLY A 425 -25.35 15.96 17.56
CA GLY A 425 -25.63 17.36 17.24
C GLY A 425 -25.77 17.69 15.75
N ASN A 426 -25.59 16.74 14.84
CA ASN A 426 -25.92 16.96 13.43
C ASN A 426 -27.44 17.08 13.26
N ASN A 427 -27.91 18.30 13.00
CA ASN A 427 -29.32 18.61 12.71
C ASN A 427 -29.58 18.99 11.25
N GLU A 428 -28.53 19.02 10.41
CA GLU A 428 -28.59 19.53 9.05
C GLU A 428 -28.78 18.42 8.01
N TYR A 429 -28.08 17.29 8.18
CA TYR A 429 -28.10 16.19 7.22
C TYR A 429 -28.54 14.87 7.85
N THR A 430 -29.39 14.15 7.14
CA THR A 430 -29.91 12.83 7.50
C THR A 430 -29.04 11.71 6.89
N LEU A 431 -29.28 10.45 7.29
CA LEU A 431 -28.64 9.31 6.62
C LEU A 431 -29.05 9.18 5.15
N GLU A 432 -30.25 9.64 4.78
CA GLU A 432 -30.67 9.67 3.38
C GLU A 432 -29.83 10.68 2.57
N ASP A 433 -29.50 11.83 3.18
CA ASP A 433 -28.58 12.79 2.56
C ASP A 433 -27.18 12.20 2.39
N ALA A 434 -26.64 11.54 3.42
CA ALA A 434 -25.36 10.84 3.31
C ALA A 434 -25.37 9.81 2.17
N MET A 435 -26.43 9.03 2.06
CA MET A 435 -26.57 8.03 0.98
C MET A 435 -26.51 8.71 -0.39
N ARG A 436 -27.31 9.77 -0.62
CA ARG A 436 -27.29 10.52 -1.89
C ARG A 436 -25.94 11.16 -2.20
N ILE A 437 -25.24 11.68 -1.18
CA ILE A 437 -23.90 12.27 -1.33
C ILE A 437 -22.89 11.21 -1.77
N LEU A 438 -22.88 10.05 -1.10
CA LEU A 438 -21.92 8.97 -1.38
C LEU A 438 -22.21 8.24 -2.69
N GLU A 439 -23.46 8.20 -3.15
CA GLU A 439 -23.83 7.63 -4.45
C GLU A 439 -23.65 8.63 -5.61
N SER A 440 -23.24 9.86 -5.31
CA SER A 440 -23.05 10.90 -6.33
C SER A 440 -21.85 10.64 -7.25
N ARG A 441 -21.93 11.19 -8.46
CA ARG A 441 -20.81 11.18 -9.42
C ARG A 441 -19.59 11.92 -8.88
N ASP A 442 -19.81 12.98 -8.12
CA ASP A 442 -18.73 13.79 -7.55
C ASP A 442 -17.96 13.00 -6.50
N PHE A 443 -18.65 12.25 -5.64
CA PHE A 443 -17.98 11.35 -4.69
C PHE A 443 -17.25 10.22 -5.42
N ARG A 444 -17.85 9.67 -6.49
CA ARG A 444 -17.17 8.67 -7.32
C ARG A 444 -15.88 9.21 -7.92
N GLN A 445 -15.90 10.44 -8.46
CA GLN A 445 -14.69 11.08 -8.98
C GLN A 445 -13.66 11.32 -7.88
N TYR A 446 -14.08 11.78 -6.70
CA TYR A 446 -13.21 11.92 -5.54
C TYR A 446 -12.54 10.58 -5.15
N VAL A 447 -13.28 9.47 -5.15
CA VAL A 447 -12.73 8.13 -4.90
C VAL A 447 -11.65 7.74 -5.92
N LEU A 448 -11.81 8.09 -7.21
CA LEU A 448 -10.78 7.87 -8.22
C LEU A 448 -9.49 8.63 -7.89
N ASP A 449 -9.63 9.85 -7.38
CA ASP A 449 -8.51 10.74 -7.07
C ASP A 449 -7.78 10.31 -5.79
N VAL A 450 -8.52 9.95 -4.72
CA VAL A 450 -7.93 9.63 -3.40
C VAL A 450 -7.66 8.15 -3.16
N GLY A 451 -8.32 7.26 -3.91
CA GLY A 451 -8.23 5.82 -3.73
C GLY A 451 -6.84 5.26 -4.01
N ILE A 452 -6.52 4.13 -3.36
CA ILE A 452 -5.30 3.36 -3.61
C ILE A 452 -5.65 2.18 -4.51
N HIS A 453 -5.00 2.07 -5.68
CA HIS A 453 -5.20 0.92 -6.56
C HIS A 453 -4.76 -0.38 -5.88
N ILE A 454 -5.66 -1.38 -5.88
CA ILE A 454 -5.38 -2.73 -5.34
C ILE A 454 -5.12 -3.71 -6.47
N SER A 455 -6.07 -3.82 -7.40
CA SER A 455 -6.02 -4.71 -8.56
C SER A 455 -7.04 -4.28 -9.61
N GLY A 456 -6.66 -4.34 -10.89
CA GLY A 456 -7.50 -3.87 -11.98
C GLY A 456 -7.96 -2.41 -11.75
N SER A 457 -9.27 -2.19 -11.85
CA SER A 457 -9.93 -0.91 -11.58
C SER A 457 -10.36 -0.70 -10.12
N SER A 458 -10.04 -1.64 -9.21
CA SER A 458 -10.49 -1.57 -7.82
C SER A 458 -9.63 -0.66 -6.97
N LEU A 459 -10.28 0.25 -6.25
CA LEU A 459 -9.67 1.27 -5.41
C LEU A 459 -10.02 1.02 -3.94
N ARG A 460 -9.02 1.08 -3.07
CA ARG A 460 -9.21 1.11 -1.62
C ARG A 460 -9.40 2.55 -1.15
N ILE A 461 -10.41 2.78 -0.34
CA ILE A 461 -10.57 4.01 0.45
C ILE A 461 -10.59 3.66 1.94
N THR A 462 -10.19 4.61 2.77
CA THR A 462 -10.23 4.51 4.24
C THR A 462 -11.38 5.33 4.79
N SER A 463 -11.77 5.09 6.05
CA SER A 463 -12.82 5.88 6.69
C SER A 463 -12.50 7.37 6.70
N LYS A 464 -11.23 7.71 6.95
CA LYS A 464 -10.72 9.08 6.88
C LYS A 464 -10.86 9.67 5.47
N ASP A 465 -10.63 8.90 4.40
CA ASP A 465 -10.83 9.40 3.04
C ASP A 465 -12.30 9.81 2.81
N VAL A 466 -13.26 9.03 3.33
CA VAL A 466 -14.68 9.37 3.25
C VAL A 466 -14.99 10.60 4.09
N GLU A 467 -14.48 10.69 5.31
CA GLU A 467 -14.70 11.84 6.20
C GLU A 467 -14.12 13.15 5.65
N GLU A 468 -12.99 13.10 4.93
CA GLU A 468 -12.37 14.29 4.33
C GLU A 468 -13.04 14.75 3.02
N TYR A 469 -13.99 13.98 2.49
CA TYR A 469 -14.72 14.39 1.28
C TYR A 469 -15.49 15.68 1.53
N LYS A 470 -15.44 16.60 0.56
CA LYS A 470 -16.19 17.85 0.62
C LYS A 470 -17.25 17.92 -0.47
N PHE A 471 -18.49 18.18 -0.07
CA PHE A 471 -19.66 18.28 -0.95
C PHE A 471 -20.34 19.65 -0.90
#